data_AF-A0A373UPJ1-F1
#
_entry.id   AF-A0A373UPJ1-F1
#
_cell.length_a   1.000
_cell.length_b   1.000
_cell.length_c   1.000
_cell.angle_alpha   90.00
_cell.angle_beta   90.00
_cell.angle_gamma   90.00
#
_symmetry.space_group_name_H-M   'P 1'
#
loop_
_entity.id
_entity.type
_entity.pdbx_description
1 polymer ?
#
loop_
_entity_poly.entity_id
_entity_poly.type
_entity_poly.pdbx_seq_one_letter_code
_entity_poly.pdbx_strand_id
1 'polypeptide(L)'
;MSIKIFVMTHKQFKAPTDSMYVPLQVGHAISPGLGCLADDTGDNISRKNKSFCELTGIYWLWKNYHACDYIGICHYRRYLINKQGLIFTENELMRLLQNHDMITPKLLTLNTSYFNGFSQNHHQKDLLITEQVISEKYPDYLPVFHHMVHDVHTYFGNIFIASKERFDAYCEWLFDILFEVERRVDISSYDNYCKRLFGFLSEFLLTVYIAKQNLSTYECMVGMSGEKHETRVLRESLAKCFADGDYQKAQSIFMENYVKRPDILMEASDITGELRLCMQVISTCSFEQELYGHNLLDMIHDYHSLMEFCHRLNEIVNHFLTGTESAADISWLKKSTALSPKAVDIAIQMFCSDEDLKENVFSKICSHLKDF
;
A
#
# COMPACT_ATOMS: atom_id res chain seq x y z
N MET A 1 9.39 11.63 30.29
CA MET A 1 8.68 11.48 29.01
C MET A 1 8.86 10.05 28.55
N SER A 2 7.78 9.32 28.32
CA SER A 2 7.77 7.93 27.86
C SER A 2 7.06 7.81 26.51
N ILE A 3 7.56 6.91 25.65
CA ILE A 3 6.93 6.57 24.38
C ILE A 3 6.41 5.14 24.43
N LYS A 4 5.19 4.92 23.93
CA LYS A 4 4.67 3.57 23.66
C LYS A 4 4.08 3.49 22.25
N ILE A 5 4.53 2.52 21.48
CA ILE A 5 4.06 2.28 20.11
C ILE A 5 3.30 0.98 20.09
N PHE A 6 2.02 1.04 19.78
CA PHE A 6 1.15 -0.12 19.71
C PHE A 6 1.20 -0.74 18.31
N VAL A 7 1.50 -2.03 18.28
CA VAL A 7 1.61 -2.82 17.06
C VAL A 7 0.29 -3.55 16.83
N MET A 8 -0.55 -3.00 15.97
CA MET A 8 -1.88 -3.55 15.65
C MET A 8 -1.73 -4.88 14.92
N THR A 9 -2.36 -5.93 15.47
CA THR A 9 -2.29 -7.28 14.90
C THR A 9 -3.61 -8.03 14.98
N HIS A 10 -3.83 -8.93 14.02
CA HIS A 10 -4.90 -9.93 14.01
C HIS A 10 -4.34 -11.35 13.81
N LYS A 11 -3.02 -11.51 13.81
CA LYS A 11 -2.30 -12.78 13.61
C LYS A 11 -1.06 -12.84 14.52
N GLN A 12 -0.59 -14.04 14.81
CA GLN A 12 0.71 -14.18 15.48
C GLN A 12 1.83 -13.62 14.60
N PHE A 13 2.79 -12.95 15.23
CA PHE A 13 3.94 -12.36 14.56
C PHE A 13 5.12 -12.23 15.53
N LYS A 14 6.32 -12.06 14.99
CA LYS A 14 7.50 -11.77 15.78
C LYS A 14 7.57 -10.27 16.06
N ALA A 15 7.19 -9.88 17.27
CA ALA A 15 7.28 -8.49 17.71
C ALA A 15 8.74 -7.99 17.76
N PRO A 16 8.98 -6.68 17.56
CA PRO A 16 10.26 -6.07 17.88
C PRO A 16 10.66 -6.38 19.34
N THR A 17 11.96 -6.54 19.59
CA THR A 17 12.48 -6.89 20.93
C THR A 17 12.44 -5.71 21.90
N ASP A 18 12.31 -4.48 21.39
CA ASP A 18 12.24 -3.28 22.20
C ASP A 18 10.86 -3.15 22.87
N SER A 19 10.85 -2.97 24.19
CA SER A 19 9.65 -2.82 25.02
C SER A 19 8.80 -1.57 24.73
N MET A 20 9.31 -0.63 23.93
CA MET A 20 8.53 0.48 23.38
C MET A 20 7.43 -0.03 22.44
N TYR A 21 7.66 -1.14 21.73
CA TYR A 21 6.69 -1.76 20.83
C TYR A 21 5.81 -2.77 21.57
N VAL A 22 4.52 -2.44 21.71
CA VAL A 22 3.55 -3.24 22.46
C VAL A 22 2.57 -3.88 21.47
N PRO A 23 2.59 -5.21 21.28
CA PRO A 23 1.58 -5.89 20.49
C PRO A 23 0.17 -5.69 21.05
N LEU A 24 -0.76 -5.25 20.21
CA LEU A 24 -2.19 -5.08 20.52
C LEU A 24 -3.02 -5.86 19.50
N GLN A 25 -3.69 -6.91 19.97
CA GLN A 25 -4.63 -7.67 19.18
C GLN A 25 -5.91 -6.84 18.96
N VAL A 26 -6.21 -6.57 17.70
CA VAL A 26 -7.45 -5.92 17.26
C VAL A 26 -8.50 -6.96 16.88
N GLY A 27 -9.76 -6.67 17.14
CA GLY A 27 -10.87 -7.58 16.85
C GLY A 27 -10.86 -8.84 17.70
N HIS A 28 -10.31 -8.78 18.91
CA HIS A 28 -10.26 -9.91 19.83
C HIS A 28 -11.67 -10.42 20.17
N ALA A 29 -12.67 -9.55 20.28
CA ALA A 29 -14.05 -9.95 20.58
C ALA A 29 -14.70 -10.90 19.57
N ILE A 30 -14.10 -11.06 18.37
CA ILE A 30 -14.60 -11.92 17.29
C ILE A 30 -13.54 -12.91 16.77
N SER A 31 -12.41 -13.04 17.47
CA SER A 31 -11.26 -13.85 17.04
C SER A 31 -10.62 -14.58 18.22
N PRO A 32 -9.93 -15.73 18.00
CA PRO A 32 -9.17 -16.38 19.06
C PRO A 32 -8.05 -15.48 19.61
N GLY A 33 -7.76 -15.60 20.90
CA GLY A 33 -6.70 -14.85 21.57
C GLY A 33 -5.29 -15.21 21.08
N LEU A 34 -4.45 -14.18 20.92
CA LEU A 34 -3.05 -14.31 20.48
C LEU A 34 -2.04 -14.24 21.63
N GLY A 35 -2.50 -14.09 22.88
CA GLY A 35 -1.63 -14.02 24.06
C GLY A 35 -0.91 -12.69 24.25
N CYS A 36 -1.42 -11.61 23.66
CA CYS A 36 -0.95 -10.24 23.88
C CYS A 36 -2.08 -9.34 24.40
N LEU A 37 -1.82 -8.03 24.55
CA LEU A 37 -2.85 -7.05 24.91
C LEU A 37 -3.98 -7.09 23.87
N ALA A 38 -5.23 -6.89 24.28
CA ALA A 38 -6.39 -7.00 23.41
C ALA A 38 -7.32 -5.79 23.53
N ASP A 39 -8.03 -5.49 22.45
CA ASP A 39 -8.87 -4.30 22.30
C ASP A 39 -10.32 -4.46 22.80
N ASP A 40 -10.66 -5.50 23.54
CA ASP A 40 -12.04 -5.87 23.91
C ASP A 40 -12.37 -5.70 25.41
N THR A 41 -11.56 -4.94 26.13
CA THR A 41 -11.78 -4.60 27.55
C THR A 41 -12.16 -3.14 27.73
N GLY A 42 -12.81 -2.79 28.85
CA GLY A 42 -13.24 -1.40 29.10
C GLY A 42 -14.20 -0.86 28.04
N ASP A 43 -14.10 0.44 27.74
CA ASP A 43 -14.86 1.05 26.63
C ASP A 43 -14.19 0.70 25.30
N ASN A 44 -14.91 -0.02 24.43
CA ASN A 44 -14.33 -0.58 23.22
C ASN A 44 -15.33 -0.79 22.08
N ILE A 45 -14.77 -0.94 20.87
CA ILE A 45 -15.51 -1.29 19.65
C ILE A 45 -14.92 -2.54 18.96
N SER A 46 -14.28 -3.45 19.70
CA SER A 46 -13.58 -4.62 19.14
C SER A 46 -14.45 -5.46 18.19
N ARG A 47 -15.75 -5.61 18.51
CA ARG A 47 -16.72 -6.34 17.65
C ARG A 47 -16.89 -5.73 16.25
N LYS A 48 -16.52 -4.45 16.07
CA LYS A 48 -16.60 -3.73 14.80
C LYS A 48 -15.35 -3.89 13.92
N ASN A 49 -14.38 -4.72 14.31
CA ASN A 49 -13.10 -4.83 13.61
C ASN A 49 -13.21 -5.22 12.13
N LYS A 50 -14.26 -5.95 11.73
CA LYS A 50 -14.49 -6.26 10.31
C LYS A 50 -14.66 -5.02 9.42
N SER A 51 -15.14 -3.91 9.97
CA SER A 51 -15.36 -2.66 9.24
C SER A 51 -14.46 -1.50 9.68
N PHE A 52 -14.07 -1.46 10.96
CA PHE A 52 -13.18 -0.45 11.54
C PHE A 52 -11.71 -0.86 11.50
N CYS A 53 -11.38 -2.13 11.23
CA CYS A 53 -10.01 -2.63 11.16
C CYS A 53 -9.17 -2.20 12.38
N GLU A 54 -7.95 -1.68 12.17
CA GLU A 54 -7.04 -1.23 13.22
C GLU A 54 -7.62 -0.10 14.11
N LEU A 55 -8.67 0.61 13.65
CA LEU A 55 -9.32 1.65 14.44
C LEU A 55 -9.95 1.11 15.73
N THR A 56 -10.28 -0.18 15.81
CA THR A 56 -10.78 -0.74 17.07
C THR A 56 -9.71 -0.71 18.17
N GLY A 57 -8.45 -0.93 17.80
CA GLY A 57 -7.30 -0.74 18.68
C GLY A 57 -7.04 0.73 19.00
N ILE A 58 -7.12 1.63 18.00
CA ILE A 58 -6.97 3.08 18.22
C ILE A 58 -8.03 3.61 19.19
N TYR A 59 -9.29 3.22 19.01
CA TYR A 59 -10.38 3.57 19.92
C TYR A 59 -10.13 3.06 21.33
N TRP A 60 -9.71 1.80 21.47
CA TRP A 60 -9.40 1.23 22.78
C TRP A 60 -8.27 2.00 23.48
N LEU A 61 -7.22 2.37 22.76
CA LEU A 61 -6.13 3.17 23.30
C LEU A 61 -6.58 4.56 23.74
N TRP A 62 -7.45 5.21 22.96
CA TRP A 62 -8.04 6.51 23.32
C TRP A 62 -8.81 6.44 24.64
N LYS A 63 -9.63 5.40 24.82
CA LYS A 63 -10.52 5.28 25.98
C LYS A 63 -9.87 4.68 27.23
N ASN A 64 -8.84 3.86 27.08
CA ASN A 64 -8.36 3.01 28.19
C ASN A 64 -6.87 3.18 28.50
N TYR A 65 -6.06 3.76 27.61
CA TYR A 65 -4.61 3.84 27.80
C TYR A 65 -4.13 5.28 28.04
N HIS A 66 -3.67 5.59 29.25
CA HIS A 66 -3.24 6.94 29.64
C HIS A 66 -1.83 7.01 30.24
N ALA A 67 -1.06 5.92 30.16
CA ALA A 67 0.20 5.76 30.89
C ALA A 67 1.46 6.25 30.15
N CYS A 68 1.32 6.94 29.01
CA CYS A 68 2.44 7.43 28.20
C CYS A 68 2.29 8.90 27.81
N ASP A 69 3.41 9.59 27.63
CA ASP A 69 3.45 10.97 27.14
C ASP A 69 3.29 11.04 25.61
N TYR A 70 3.88 10.07 24.91
CA TYR A 70 3.76 9.91 23.46
C TYR A 70 3.24 8.52 23.12
N ILE A 71 2.35 8.48 22.15
CA ILE A 71 1.70 7.25 21.68
C ILE A 71 1.91 7.11 20.18
N GLY A 72 2.25 5.90 19.77
CA GLY A 72 2.43 5.53 18.37
C GLY A 72 1.52 4.39 17.96
N ILE A 73 1.13 4.39 16.70
CA ILE A 73 0.36 3.33 16.05
C ILE A 73 1.19 2.82 14.88
N CYS A 74 1.37 1.50 14.82
CA CYS A 74 1.96 0.83 13.67
C CYS A 74 1.29 -0.52 13.45
N HIS A 75 1.55 -1.16 12.31
CA HIS A 75 0.97 -2.47 12.02
C HIS A 75 2.02 -3.56 12.22
N TYR A 76 1.58 -4.80 12.46
CA TYR A 76 2.47 -5.95 12.73
C TYR A 76 3.55 -6.26 11.68
N ARG A 77 3.52 -5.59 10.52
CA ARG A 77 4.55 -5.69 9.47
C ARG A 77 5.03 -4.36 8.91
N ARG A 78 4.60 -3.23 9.46
CA ARG A 78 4.88 -1.89 8.93
C ARG A 78 5.38 -1.02 10.06
N TYR A 79 6.66 -0.71 10.03
CA TYR A 79 7.32 0.08 11.07
C TYR A 79 7.93 1.32 10.45
N LEU A 80 7.83 2.45 11.14
CA LEU A 80 8.56 3.65 10.75
C LEU A 80 10.06 3.40 10.94
N ILE A 81 10.85 3.69 9.90
CA ILE A 81 12.29 3.44 9.87
C ILE A 81 13.06 4.73 9.55
N ASN A 82 14.27 4.81 10.10
CA ASN A 82 15.20 5.90 9.84
C ASN A 82 15.80 5.79 8.42
N LYS A 83 16.64 6.78 8.06
CA LYS A 83 17.28 6.84 6.74
C LYS A 83 18.22 5.66 6.46
N GLN A 84 18.65 4.94 7.50
CA GLN A 84 19.50 3.76 7.43
C GLN A 84 18.69 2.47 7.28
N GLY A 85 17.35 2.55 7.22
CA GLY A 85 16.49 1.38 7.11
C GLY A 85 16.24 0.66 8.43
N LEU A 86 16.63 1.25 9.56
CA LEU A 86 16.48 0.66 10.90
C LEU A 86 15.25 1.23 11.59
N ILE A 87 14.59 0.41 12.41
CA ILE A 87 13.51 0.86 13.30
C ILE A 87 14.09 1.91 14.26
N PHE A 88 13.35 3.01 14.46
CA PHE A 88 13.78 4.07 15.37
C PHE A 88 13.92 3.60 16.81
N THR A 89 14.95 4.10 17.48
CA THR A 89 15.10 4.01 18.94
C THR A 89 14.25 5.06 19.64
N GLU A 90 13.91 4.82 20.91
CA GLU A 90 13.16 5.78 21.74
C GLU A 90 13.85 7.17 21.77
N ASN A 91 15.17 7.21 21.90
CA ASN A 91 15.94 8.46 21.91
C ASN A 91 15.85 9.25 20.60
N GLU A 92 15.81 8.57 19.45
CA GLU A 92 15.63 9.24 18.16
C GLU A 92 14.22 9.83 18.03
N LEU A 93 13.19 9.05 18.37
CA LEU A 93 11.79 9.51 18.33
C LEU A 93 11.57 10.71 19.26
N MET A 94 12.12 10.65 20.48
CA MET A 94 12.05 11.75 21.44
C MET A 94 12.63 13.06 20.87
N ARG A 95 13.77 13.00 20.17
CA ARG A 95 14.37 14.20 19.53
C ARG A 95 13.53 14.73 18.37
N LEU A 96 12.91 13.82 17.60
CA LEU A 96 12.04 14.22 16.49
C LEU A 96 10.77 14.90 17.00
N LEU A 97 10.13 14.33 18.02
CA LEU A 97 8.89 14.84 18.65
C LEU A 97 9.09 16.12 19.48
N GLN A 98 10.33 16.51 19.77
CA GLN A 98 10.64 17.84 20.32
C GLN A 98 10.50 18.95 19.28
N ASN A 99 10.65 18.62 17.99
CA ASN A 99 10.69 19.60 16.90
C ASN A 99 9.50 19.46 15.93
N HIS A 100 8.69 18.42 16.08
CA HIS A 100 7.54 18.13 15.21
C HIS A 100 6.37 17.66 16.06
N ASP A 101 5.16 17.95 15.61
CA ASP A 101 3.92 17.55 16.28
C ASP A 101 3.62 16.06 16.11
N MET A 102 3.98 15.50 14.96
CA MET A 102 3.76 14.10 14.62
C MET A 102 4.91 13.50 13.80
N ILE A 103 5.06 12.19 13.88
CA ILE A 103 5.90 11.40 12.96
C ILE A 103 4.95 10.53 12.13
N THR A 104 5.08 10.55 10.81
CA THR A 104 4.21 9.85 9.88
C THR A 104 5.02 9.12 8.80
N PRO A 105 4.40 8.21 8.03
CA PRO A 105 4.93 7.79 6.74
C PRO A 105 5.16 8.99 5.81
N LYS A 106 5.97 8.80 4.77
CA LYS A 106 6.02 9.74 3.64
C LYS A 106 4.62 9.99 3.08
N LEU A 107 4.33 11.26 2.80
CA LEU A 107 3.12 11.64 2.08
C LEU A 107 3.16 11.02 0.69
N LEU A 108 2.13 10.26 0.35
CA LEU A 108 2.05 9.60 -0.95
C LEU A 108 1.47 10.57 -1.98
N THR A 109 1.99 10.50 -3.21
CA THR A 109 1.37 11.10 -4.39
C THR A 109 0.65 10.00 -5.17
N LEU A 110 -0.66 10.13 -5.31
CA LEU A 110 -1.55 9.23 -6.03
C LEU A 110 -1.54 9.54 -7.54
N ASN A 111 -1.88 8.54 -8.35
CA ASN A 111 -1.99 8.72 -9.81
C ASN A 111 -3.25 9.49 -10.24
N THR A 112 -4.23 9.62 -9.33
CA THR A 112 -5.48 10.36 -9.55
C THR A 112 -5.94 10.96 -8.21
N SER A 113 -6.91 11.86 -8.24
CA SER A 113 -7.44 12.47 -7.02
C SER A 113 -7.98 11.42 -6.06
N TYR A 114 -7.94 11.71 -4.75
CA TYR A 114 -8.48 10.79 -3.75
C TYR A 114 -9.94 10.41 -4.06
N PHE A 115 -10.76 11.39 -4.47
CA PHE A 115 -12.15 11.17 -4.87
C PHE A 115 -12.30 10.14 -6.00
N ASN A 116 -11.50 10.29 -7.08
CA ASN A 116 -11.56 9.39 -8.21
C ASN A 116 -11.05 8.00 -7.84
N GLY A 117 -9.92 7.93 -7.12
CA GLY A 117 -9.33 6.67 -6.67
C GLY A 117 -10.27 5.92 -5.72
N PHE A 118 -10.90 6.62 -4.79
CA PHE A 118 -11.91 6.04 -3.90
C PHE A 118 -13.13 5.56 -4.69
N SER A 119 -13.65 6.36 -5.62
CA SER A 119 -14.85 6.02 -6.41
C SER A 119 -14.62 4.83 -7.36
N GLN A 120 -13.40 4.61 -7.82
CA GLN A 120 -13.04 3.46 -8.65
C GLN A 120 -12.92 2.16 -7.86
N ASN A 121 -12.51 2.24 -6.59
CA ASN A 121 -12.17 1.06 -5.76
C ASN A 121 -13.17 0.79 -4.62
N HIS A 122 -14.08 1.75 -4.37
CA HIS A 122 -15.06 1.75 -3.28
C HIS A 122 -16.35 2.43 -3.74
N HIS A 123 -17.35 2.48 -2.86
CA HIS A 123 -18.64 3.10 -3.18
C HIS A 123 -18.58 4.61 -2.96
N GLN A 124 -18.54 5.39 -4.05
CA GLN A 124 -18.50 6.86 -4.05
C GLN A 124 -19.47 7.51 -3.05
N LYS A 125 -20.69 6.97 -2.94
CA LYS A 125 -21.74 7.48 -2.02
C LYS A 125 -21.26 7.60 -0.57
N ASP A 126 -20.36 6.73 -0.11
CA ASP A 126 -19.90 6.71 1.28
C ASP A 126 -18.95 7.88 1.58
N LEU A 127 -18.15 8.28 0.58
CA LEU A 127 -17.31 9.47 0.66
C LEU A 127 -18.15 10.75 0.66
N LEU A 128 -19.21 10.80 -0.16
CA LEU A 128 -20.17 11.91 -0.18
C LEU A 128 -20.94 12.04 1.15
N ILE A 129 -21.34 10.91 1.75
CA ILE A 129 -21.95 10.90 3.09
C ILE A 129 -20.95 11.41 4.14
N THR A 130 -19.67 11.04 4.02
CA THR A 130 -18.62 11.53 4.91
C THR A 130 -18.45 13.05 4.80
N GLU A 131 -18.42 13.59 3.58
CA GLU A 131 -18.40 15.03 3.34
C GLU A 131 -19.62 15.72 3.96
N GLN A 132 -20.82 15.14 3.79
CA GLN A 132 -22.03 15.68 4.38
C GLN A 132 -21.93 15.73 5.92
N VAL A 133 -21.48 14.65 6.56
CA VAL A 133 -21.28 14.61 8.02
C VAL A 133 -20.30 15.69 8.48
N ILE A 134 -19.20 15.89 7.74
CA ILE A 134 -18.23 16.95 8.02
C ILE A 134 -18.86 18.33 7.88
N SER A 135 -19.64 18.58 6.82
CA SER A 135 -20.30 19.87 6.63
C SER A 135 -21.27 20.22 7.76
N GLU A 136 -21.93 19.23 8.35
CA GLU A 136 -22.92 19.41 9.42
C GLU A 136 -22.27 19.56 10.80
N LYS A 137 -21.26 18.73 11.12
CA LYS A 137 -20.65 18.66 12.46
C LYS A 137 -19.41 19.54 12.61
N TYR A 138 -18.67 19.71 11.52
CA TYR A 138 -17.38 20.42 11.47
C TYR A 138 -17.31 21.33 10.24
N PRO A 139 -18.22 22.31 10.08
CA PRO A 139 -18.30 23.15 8.88
C PRO A 139 -16.98 23.86 8.55
N ASP A 140 -16.18 24.20 9.56
CA ASP A 140 -14.86 24.82 9.38
C ASP A 140 -13.82 23.88 8.74
N TYR A 141 -14.03 22.56 8.75
CA TYR A 141 -13.18 21.58 8.05
C TYR A 141 -13.56 21.46 6.57
N LEU A 142 -14.78 21.83 6.19
CA LEU A 142 -15.30 21.59 4.83
C LEU A 142 -14.41 22.17 3.72
N PRO A 143 -13.88 23.41 3.81
CA PRO A 143 -13.00 23.92 2.76
C PRO A 143 -11.72 23.10 2.56
N VAL A 144 -11.11 22.63 3.66
CA VAL A 144 -9.89 21.81 3.63
C VAL A 144 -10.22 20.42 3.08
N PHE A 145 -11.30 19.81 3.56
CA PHE A 145 -11.76 18.50 3.08
C PHE A 145 -12.04 18.53 1.57
N HIS A 146 -12.85 19.48 1.11
CA HIS A 146 -13.23 19.60 -0.30
C HIS A 146 -12.03 19.86 -1.20
N HIS A 147 -11.05 20.64 -0.75
CA HIS A 147 -9.81 20.81 -1.49
C HIS A 147 -9.03 19.48 -1.60
N MET A 148 -8.78 18.83 -0.46
CA MET A 148 -7.91 17.65 -0.38
C MET A 148 -8.52 16.41 -1.01
N VAL A 149 -9.85 16.26 -1.01
CA VAL A 149 -10.50 15.10 -1.63
C VAL A 149 -10.30 15.11 -3.16
N HIS A 150 -10.08 16.28 -3.74
CA HIS A 150 -9.74 16.45 -5.15
C HIS A 150 -8.23 16.55 -5.42
N ASP A 151 -7.40 16.53 -4.38
CA ASP A 151 -5.95 16.48 -4.50
C ASP A 151 -5.45 15.02 -4.59
N VAL A 152 -4.16 14.85 -4.88
CA VAL A 152 -3.48 13.57 -5.08
C VAL A 152 -2.62 13.16 -3.89
N HIS A 153 -2.73 13.81 -2.74
CA HIS A 153 -1.87 13.55 -1.59
C HIS A 153 -2.61 12.87 -0.43
N THR A 154 -2.03 11.82 0.14
CA THR A 154 -2.57 11.15 1.35
C THR A 154 -1.48 10.47 2.16
N TYR A 155 -1.65 10.42 3.49
CA TYR A 155 -0.90 9.49 4.32
C TYR A 155 -1.51 8.09 4.25
N PHE A 156 -0.70 7.09 4.58
CA PHE A 156 -1.05 5.68 4.45
C PHE A 156 -1.14 4.96 5.79
N GLY A 157 -2.20 4.17 5.93
CA GLY A 157 -2.29 3.07 6.88
C GLY A 157 -2.50 3.47 8.33
N ASN A 158 -2.98 4.67 8.66
CA ASN A 158 -3.19 5.09 10.06
C ASN A 158 -1.95 4.91 10.97
N ILE A 159 -0.75 4.96 10.38
CA ILE A 159 0.52 4.84 11.10
C ILE A 159 0.98 6.25 11.45
N PHE A 160 1.18 6.52 12.73
CA PHE A 160 1.74 7.79 13.20
C PHE A 160 2.23 7.68 14.64
N ILE A 161 3.04 8.65 15.08
CA ILE A 161 3.45 8.83 16.48
C ILE A 161 3.22 10.30 16.84
N ALA A 162 2.58 10.56 17.98
CA ALA A 162 2.24 11.90 18.44
C ALA A 162 2.24 11.98 19.97
N SER A 163 2.12 13.19 20.54
CA SER A 163 1.81 13.31 21.97
C SER A 163 0.44 12.69 22.27
N LYS A 164 0.25 12.22 23.51
CA LYS A 164 -1.04 11.64 23.91
C LYS A 164 -2.19 12.63 23.78
N GLU A 165 -1.94 13.90 24.08
CA GLU A 165 -2.92 14.99 23.91
C GLU A 165 -3.38 15.12 22.44
N ARG A 166 -2.44 15.14 21.50
CA ARG A 166 -2.77 15.24 20.05
C ARG A 166 -3.47 13.99 19.55
N PHE A 167 -3.06 12.82 20.02
CA PHE A 167 -3.74 11.56 19.72
C PHE A 167 -5.20 11.57 20.21
N ASP A 168 -5.45 12.07 21.42
CA ASP A 168 -6.81 12.13 21.99
C ASP A 168 -7.69 13.12 21.26
N ALA A 169 -7.16 14.29 20.92
CA ALA A 169 -7.88 15.29 20.12
C ALA A 169 -8.21 14.79 18.70
N TYR A 170 -7.30 14.03 18.08
CA TYR A 170 -7.57 13.37 16.80
C TYR A 170 -8.65 12.29 16.93
N CYS A 171 -8.58 11.44 17.95
CA CYS A 171 -9.55 10.37 18.16
C CYS A 171 -10.96 10.92 18.44
N GLU A 172 -11.07 11.97 19.25
CA GLU A 172 -12.34 12.64 19.52
C GLU A 172 -13.00 13.11 18.22
N TRP A 173 -12.25 13.84 17.38
CA TRP A 173 -12.74 14.31 16.08
C TRP A 173 -13.07 13.15 15.12
N LEU A 174 -12.16 12.19 14.99
CA LEU A 174 -12.29 11.08 14.04
C LEU A 174 -13.50 10.21 14.35
N PHE A 175 -13.63 9.74 15.59
CA PHE A 175 -14.70 8.80 15.96
C PHE A 175 -16.06 9.47 15.99
N ASP A 176 -16.12 10.77 16.33
CA ASP A 176 -17.38 11.53 16.25
C ASP A 176 -17.90 11.64 14.80
N ILE A 177 -17.01 11.75 13.82
CA ILE A 177 -17.37 11.66 12.38
C ILE A 177 -17.73 10.23 12.01
N LEU A 178 -16.84 9.26 12.24
CA LEU A 178 -17.00 7.89 11.75
C LEU A 178 -18.24 7.19 12.32
N PHE A 179 -18.61 7.45 13.58
CA PHE A 179 -19.84 6.88 14.14
C PHE A 179 -21.10 7.50 13.54
N GLU A 180 -21.07 8.76 13.13
CA GLU A 180 -22.20 9.35 12.41
C GLU A 180 -22.27 8.85 10.97
N VAL A 181 -21.12 8.67 10.29
CA VAL A 181 -21.09 8.01 8.98
C VAL A 181 -21.64 6.59 9.09
N GLU A 182 -21.20 5.81 10.09
CA GLU A 182 -21.68 4.44 10.34
C GLU A 182 -23.19 4.36 10.49
N ARG A 183 -23.83 5.37 11.10
CA ARG A 183 -25.30 5.42 11.21
C ARG A 183 -26.01 5.67 9.89
N ARG A 184 -25.33 6.27 8.90
CA ARG A 184 -25.90 6.71 7.61
C ARG A 184 -25.60 5.76 6.46
N VAL A 185 -24.58 4.90 6.59
CA VAL A 185 -24.17 3.96 5.55
C VAL A 185 -24.64 2.54 5.86
N ASP A 186 -25.07 1.82 4.82
CA ASP A 186 -25.31 0.38 4.88
C ASP A 186 -24.24 -0.37 4.08
N ILE A 187 -23.40 -1.11 4.80
CA ILE A 187 -22.30 -1.92 4.26
C ILE A 187 -22.60 -3.42 4.26
N SER A 188 -23.83 -3.84 4.59
CA SER A 188 -24.18 -5.26 4.75
C SER A 188 -23.98 -6.07 3.46
N SER A 189 -24.32 -5.47 2.32
CA SER A 189 -24.21 -6.02 0.97
C SER A 189 -22.80 -5.91 0.36
N TYR A 190 -21.89 -5.17 1.00
CA TYR A 190 -20.54 -4.99 0.47
C TYR A 190 -19.74 -6.29 0.54
N ASP A 191 -18.81 -6.44 -0.39
CA ASP A 191 -17.79 -7.50 -0.29
C ASP A 191 -16.87 -7.28 0.92
N ASN A 192 -16.02 -8.27 1.22
CA ASN A 192 -15.14 -8.23 2.38
C ASN A 192 -14.09 -7.10 2.32
N TYR A 193 -13.72 -6.64 1.12
CA TYR A 193 -12.78 -5.54 0.95
C TYR A 193 -13.47 -4.22 1.25
N CYS A 194 -14.59 -3.92 0.58
CA CYS A 194 -15.37 -2.70 0.78
C CYS A 194 -16.00 -2.58 2.17
N LYS A 195 -16.24 -3.71 2.87
CA LYS A 195 -16.68 -3.70 4.28
C LYS A 195 -15.73 -2.96 5.22
N ARG A 196 -14.44 -2.83 4.85
CA ARG A 196 -13.40 -2.10 5.60
C ARG A 196 -13.48 -0.58 5.45
N LEU A 197 -14.63 -0.07 5.02
CA LEU A 197 -14.91 1.33 4.70
C LEU A 197 -14.29 2.32 5.70
N PHE A 198 -14.53 2.15 7.00
CA PHE A 198 -14.09 3.11 8.01
C PHE A 198 -12.57 3.14 8.14
N GLY A 199 -11.90 2.01 7.92
CA GLY A 199 -10.44 1.97 7.79
C GLY A 199 -9.96 2.85 6.64
N PHE A 200 -10.54 2.72 5.44
CA PHE A 200 -10.16 3.54 4.29
C PHE A 200 -10.45 5.04 4.49
N LEU A 201 -11.63 5.37 5.05
CA LEU A 201 -11.98 6.76 5.35
C LEU A 201 -11.00 7.38 6.35
N SER A 202 -10.62 6.64 7.40
CA SER A 202 -9.71 7.16 8.43
C SER A 202 -8.32 7.54 7.92
N GLU A 203 -7.78 6.81 6.94
CA GLU A 203 -6.48 7.12 6.35
C GLU A 203 -6.48 8.51 5.70
N PHE A 204 -7.57 8.83 4.99
CA PHE A 204 -7.74 10.15 4.39
C PHE A 204 -8.06 11.23 5.43
N LEU A 205 -8.94 10.91 6.39
CA LEU A 205 -9.32 11.84 7.46
C LEU A 205 -8.12 12.21 8.34
N LEU A 206 -7.14 11.33 8.54
CA LEU A 206 -5.87 11.67 9.18
C LEU A 206 -5.14 12.80 8.43
N THR A 207 -5.06 12.68 7.10
CA THR A 207 -4.42 13.70 6.24
C THR A 207 -5.16 15.04 6.35
N VAL A 208 -6.51 15.02 6.30
CA VAL A 208 -7.36 16.21 6.48
C VAL A 208 -7.15 16.86 7.86
N TYR A 209 -7.08 16.04 8.91
CA TYR A 209 -6.88 16.53 10.28
C TYR A 209 -5.53 17.22 10.43
N ILE A 210 -4.44 16.58 9.96
CA ILE A 210 -3.09 17.15 9.98
C ILE A 210 -3.06 18.51 9.27
N ALA A 211 -3.65 18.60 8.07
CA ALA A 211 -3.70 19.83 7.29
C ALA A 211 -4.53 20.93 7.99
N LYS A 212 -5.74 20.59 8.49
CA LYS A 212 -6.62 21.56 9.14
C LYS A 212 -6.02 22.11 10.43
N GLN A 213 -5.33 21.26 11.20
CA GLN A 213 -4.67 21.65 12.44
C GLN A 213 -3.28 22.27 12.22
N ASN A 214 -2.80 22.32 10.96
CA ASN A 214 -1.49 22.82 10.59
C ASN A 214 -0.35 22.16 11.40
N LEU A 215 -0.42 20.84 11.57
CA LEU A 215 0.54 20.08 12.35
C LEU A 215 1.83 19.87 11.56
N SER A 216 2.96 20.10 12.22
CA SER A 216 4.28 19.79 11.67
C SER A 216 4.54 18.28 11.73
N THR A 217 4.85 17.68 10.58
CA THR A 217 5.12 16.24 10.48
C THR A 217 6.60 15.97 10.15
N TYR A 218 7.18 14.95 10.81
CA TYR A 218 8.40 14.32 10.33
C TYR A 218 8.04 13.07 9.53
N GLU A 219 8.22 13.15 8.21
CA GLU A 219 7.91 12.07 7.28
C GLU A 219 9.07 11.09 7.13
N CYS A 220 8.78 9.80 7.25
CA CYS A 220 9.80 8.76 7.14
C CYS A 220 9.33 7.52 6.39
N MET A 221 10.28 6.66 6.05
CA MET A 221 10.00 5.44 5.30
C MET A 221 9.30 4.42 6.21
N VAL A 222 8.55 3.51 5.60
CA VAL A 222 7.93 2.37 6.29
C VAL A 222 8.68 1.11 5.89
N GLY A 223 9.36 0.51 6.87
CA GLY A 223 9.99 -0.80 6.72
C GLY A 223 8.95 -1.90 6.77
N MET A 224 9.04 -2.83 5.81
CA MET A 224 8.17 -4.00 5.70
C MET A 224 8.90 -5.24 6.23
N SER A 225 8.40 -5.89 7.28
CA SER A 225 9.03 -7.10 7.84
C SER A 225 8.59 -8.41 7.18
N GLY A 226 7.74 -8.35 6.15
CA GLY A 226 7.35 -9.50 5.33
C GLY A 226 6.11 -9.26 4.45
N GLU A 227 5.91 -10.14 3.46
CA GLU A 227 4.82 -10.09 2.49
C GLU A 227 3.47 -10.59 3.07
N LYS A 228 2.33 -10.03 2.63
CA LYS A 228 0.97 -10.56 2.92
C LYS A 228 0.90 -12.04 2.53
N HIS A 229 0.32 -12.87 3.39
CA HIS A 229 0.18 -14.31 3.10
C HIS A 229 -0.59 -14.53 1.80
N GLU A 230 -1.62 -13.72 1.58
CA GLU A 230 -2.46 -13.71 0.40
C GLU A 230 -1.65 -13.35 -0.87
N THR A 231 -0.74 -12.37 -0.78
CA THR A 231 0.18 -11.99 -1.86
C THR A 231 1.16 -13.14 -2.16
N ARG A 232 1.72 -13.78 -1.13
CA ARG A 232 2.58 -14.97 -1.28
C ARG A 232 1.88 -16.12 -2.00
N VAL A 233 0.65 -16.43 -1.58
CA VAL A 233 -0.14 -17.53 -2.18
C VAL A 233 -0.48 -17.23 -3.65
N LEU A 234 -0.79 -15.97 -3.97
CA LEU A 234 -0.98 -15.56 -5.36
C LEU A 234 0.30 -15.79 -6.17
N ARG A 235 1.44 -15.33 -5.68
CA ARG A 235 2.74 -15.51 -6.33
C ARG A 235 3.06 -16.98 -6.59
N GLU A 236 2.87 -17.84 -5.59
CA GLU A 236 3.04 -19.30 -5.72
C GLU A 236 2.10 -19.91 -6.77
N SER A 237 0.87 -19.41 -6.86
CA SER A 237 -0.11 -19.87 -7.87
C SER A 237 0.29 -19.44 -9.29
N LEU A 238 0.78 -18.21 -9.45
CA LEU A 238 1.28 -17.70 -10.73
C LEU A 238 2.54 -18.44 -11.17
N ALA A 239 3.48 -18.67 -10.25
CA ALA A 239 4.68 -19.46 -10.49
C ALA A 239 4.37 -20.86 -11.02
N LYS A 240 3.34 -21.51 -10.47
CA LYS A 240 2.88 -22.81 -10.97
C LYS A 240 2.33 -22.71 -12.39
N CYS A 241 1.52 -21.69 -12.69
CA CYS A 241 0.98 -21.51 -14.03
C CYS A 241 2.09 -21.24 -15.07
N PHE A 242 3.10 -20.45 -14.72
CA PHE A 242 4.25 -20.21 -15.60
C PHE A 242 5.07 -21.48 -15.84
N ALA A 243 5.30 -22.28 -14.80
CA ALA A 243 5.97 -23.58 -14.95
C ALA A 243 5.19 -24.56 -15.84
N ASP A 244 3.86 -24.47 -15.82
CA ASP A 244 2.95 -25.25 -16.67
C ASP A 244 2.79 -24.66 -18.10
N GLY A 245 3.39 -23.50 -18.40
CA GLY A 245 3.25 -22.80 -19.68
C GLY A 245 1.89 -22.11 -19.91
N ASP A 246 1.06 -22.00 -18.86
CA ASP A 246 -0.34 -21.58 -18.95
C ASP A 246 -0.53 -20.12 -18.52
N TYR A 247 -0.13 -19.18 -19.38
CA TYR A 247 -0.29 -17.75 -19.11
C TYR A 247 -1.76 -17.31 -19.04
N GLN A 248 -2.69 -18.03 -19.69
CA GLN A 248 -4.13 -17.70 -19.69
C GLN A 248 -4.75 -17.97 -18.33
N LYS A 249 -4.39 -19.10 -17.71
CA LYS A 249 -4.77 -19.39 -16.32
C LYS A 249 -4.10 -18.44 -15.34
N ALA A 250 -2.83 -18.08 -15.57
CA ALA A 250 -2.15 -17.06 -14.77
C ALA A 250 -2.91 -15.72 -14.84
N GLN A 251 -3.32 -15.29 -16.03
CA GLN A 251 -4.13 -14.09 -16.26
C GLN A 251 -5.46 -14.15 -15.50
N SER A 252 -6.18 -15.28 -15.61
CA SER A 252 -7.46 -15.48 -14.93
C SER A 252 -7.33 -15.37 -13.41
N ILE A 253 -6.36 -16.10 -12.83
CA ILE A 253 -6.06 -16.07 -11.39
C ILE A 253 -5.67 -14.66 -10.94
N PHE A 254 -4.83 -13.97 -11.71
CA PHE A 254 -4.40 -12.61 -11.40
C PHE A 254 -5.60 -11.66 -11.36
N MET A 255 -6.42 -11.66 -12.41
CA MET A 255 -7.57 -10.76 -12.53
C MET A 255 -8.64 -11.02 -11.47
N GLU A 256 -8.92 -12.29 -11.15
CA GLU A 256 -9.82 -12.64 -10.05
C GLU A 256 -9.35 -12.08 -8.69
N ASN A 257 -8.04 -12.08 -8.44
CA ASN A 257 -7.47 -11.52 -7.23
C ASN A 257 -7.43 -9.99 -7.27
N TYR A 258 -7.12 -9.39 -8.43
CA TYR A 258 -7.09 -7.95 -8.62
C TYR A 258 -8.47 -7.32 -8.41
N VAL A 259 -9.54 -7.95 -8.90
CA VAL A 259 -10.93 -7.51 -8.65
C VAL A 259 -11.28 -7.54 -7.16
N LYS A 260 -10.83 -8.56 -6.42
CA LYS A 260 -11.06 -8.67 -4.96
C LYS A 260 -10.17 -7.74 -4.14
N ARG A 261 -9.00 -7.37 -4.67
CA ARG A 261 -7.97 -6.56 -4.03
C ARG A 261 -7.32 -5.61 -5.05
N PRO A 262 -7.97 -4.47 -5.36
CA PRO A 262 -7.42 -3.49 -6.30
C PRO A 262 -6.08 -2.90 -5.82
N ASP A 263 -5.80 -2.96 -4.51
CA ASP A 263 -4.57 -2.50 -3.87
C ASP A 263 -3.35 -3.42 -4.08
N ILE A 264 -3.51 -4.57 -4.76
CA ILE A 264 -2.50 -5.64 -4.72
C ILE A 264 -1.17 -5.26 -5.40
N LEU A 265 -1.20 -4.32 -6.36
CA LEU A 265 -0.02 -3.82 -7.07
C LEU A 265 0.60 -2.56 -6.45
N MET A 266 0.04 -2.04 -5.35
CA MET A 266 0.66 -0.92 -4.64
C MET A 266 1.93 -1.38 -3.93
N GLU A 267 2.93 -0.52 -3.79
CA GLU A 267 4.22 -0.83 -3.15
C GLU A 267 4.06 -1.43 -1.74
N ALA A 268 3.07 -0.97 -0.97
CA ALA A 268 2.79 -1.47 0.37
C ALA A 268 2.11 -2.87 0.41
N SER A 269 1.78 -3.42 -0.76
CA SER A 269 1.12 -4.72 -0.96
C SER A 269 1.98 -5.70 -1.76
N ASP A 270 2.71 -5.23 -2.78
CA ASP A 270 3.69 -5.97 -3.59
C ASP A 270 5.11 -5.48 -3.25
N ILE A 271 5.62 -5.93 -2.11
CA ILE A 271 6.88 -5.40 -1.54
C ILE A 271 8.12 -5.77 -2.36
N THR A 272 8.06 -6.84 -3.14
CA THR A 272 9.17 -7.27 -4.03
C THR A 272 9.03 -6.67 -5.42
N GLY A 273 7.84 -6.15 -5.78
CA GLY A 273 7.50 -5.72 -7.13
C GLY A 273 7.26 -6.89 -8.10
N GLU A 274 7.30 -8.13 -7.62
CA GLU A 274 7.23 -9.32 -8.45
C GLU A 274 5.83 -9.56 -9.01
N LEU A 275 4.75 -9.12 -8.35
CA LEU A 275 3.41 -9.22 -8.96
C LEU A 275 3.27 -8.29 -10.16
N ARG A 276 3.90 -7.10 -10.12
CA ARG A 276 3.99 -6.23 -11.30
C ARG A 276 4.78 -6.88 -12.43
N LEU A 277 5.88 -7.59 -12.11
CA LEU A 277 6.62 -8.38 -13.10
C LEU A 277 5.79 -9.56 -13.63
N CYS A 278 5.01 -10.25 -12.79
CA CYS A 278 4.09 -11.29 -13.26
C CYS A 278 3.06 -10.74 -14.25
N MET A 279 2.53 -9.54 -14.02
CA MET A 279 1.63 -8.89 -14.97
C MET A 279 2.36 -8.61 -16.30
N GLN A 280 3.60 -8.13 -16.25
CA GLN A 280 4.42 -7.94 -17.45
C GLN A 280 4.63 -9.25 -18.21
N VAL A 281 4.93 -10.36 -17.51
CA VAL A 281 5.04 -11.70 -18.12
C VAL A 281 3.73 -12.08 -18.81
N ILE A 282 2.59 -11.97 -18.12
CA ILE A 282 1.26 -12.32 -18.66
C ILE A 282 0.96 -11.50 -19.92
N SER A 283 1.15 -10.17 -19.86
CA SER A 283 0.94 -9.28 -21.00
C SER A 283 1.85 -9.63 -22.17
N THR A 284 3.15 -9.86 -21.89
CA THR A 284 4.12 -10.25 -22.91
C THR A 284 3.69 -11.54 -23.60
N CYS A 285 3.34 -12.57 -22.82
CA CYS A 285 2.92 -13.85 -23.38
C CYS A 285 1.66 -13.73 -24.23
N SER A 286 0.67 -12.96 -23.76
CA SER A 286 -0.58 -12.76 -24.50
C SER A 286 -0.35 -12.12 -25.85
N PHE A 287 0.44 -11.04 -25.92
CA PHE A 287 0.68 -10.34 -27.18
C PHE A 287 1.63 -11.12 -28.10
N GLU A 288 2.65 -11.79 -27.57
CA GLU A 288 3.54 -12.63 -28.38
C GLU A 288 2.80 -13.83 -28.96
N GLN A 289 1.92 -14.48 -28.19
CA GLN A 289 1.12 -15.59 -28.69
C GLN A 289 0.25 -15.17 -29.88
N GLU A 290 -0.35 -13.98 -29.82
CA GLU A 290 -1.17 -13.42 -30.89
C GLU A 290 -0.34 -13.03 -32.12
N LEU A 291 0.83 -12.40 -31.92
CA LEU A 291 1.66 -11.87 -33.01
C LEU A 291 2.56 -12.92 -33.67
N TYR A 292 3.08 -13.86 -32.88
CA TYR A 292 4.18 -14.74 -33.28
C TYR A 292 3.82 -16.23 -33.19
N GLY A 293 2.67 -16.59 -32.60
CA GLY A 293 2.22 -17.97 -32.43
C GLY A 293 2.99 -18.79 -31.39
N HIS A 294 3.97 -18.18 -30.72
CA HIS A 294 4.74 -18.68 -29.58
C HIS A 294 4.95 -17.52 -28.60
N ASN A 295 5.34 -17.81 -27.37
CA ASN A 295 5.43 -16.81 -26.32
C ASN A 295 6.61 -17.04 -25.35
N LEU A 296 6.87 -16.06 -24.49
CA LEU A 296 7.97 -16.08 -23.52
C LEU A 296 8.07 -17.37 -22.69
N LEU A 297 6.94 -17.98 -22.31
CA LEU A 297 6.94 -19.22 -21.53
C LEU A 297 7.44 -20.45 -22.31
N ASP A 298 7.48 -20.40 -23.64
CA ASP A 298 8.09 -21.45 -24.46
C ASP A 298 9.63 -21.46 -24.32
N MET A 299 10.22 -20.34 -23.85
CA MET A 299 11.65 -20.15 -23.67
C MET A 299 12.08 -20.12 -22.20
N ILE A 300 11.27 -19.51 -21.33
CA ILE A 300 11.54 -19.37 -19.90
C ILE A 300 10.29 -19.71 -19.10
N HIS A 301 10.33 -20.84 -18.40
CA HIS A 301 9.20 -21.36 -17.62
C HIS A 301 9.42 -21.29 -16.10
N ASP A 302 10.66 -21.18 -15.63
CA ASP A 302 10.93 -21.10 -14.20
C ASP A 302 10.71 -19.67 -13.69
N TYR A 303 10.11 -19.58 -12.50
CA TYR A 303 9.70 -18.31 -11.94
C TYR A 303 10.85 -17.34 -11.70
N HIS A 304 11.99 -17.85 -11.22
CA HIS A 304 13.14 -17.00 -10.88
C HIS A 304 13.74 -16.37 -12.13
N SER A 305 14.00 -17.16 -13.18
CA SER A 305 14.55 -16.64 -14.44
C SER A 305 13.58 -15.68 -15.13
N LEU A 306 12.26 -15.89 -15.02
CA LEU A 306 11.27 -14.93 -15.52
C LEU A 306 11.37 -13.58 -14.81
N MET A 307 11.45 -13.58 -13.47
CA MET A 307 11.59 -12.33 -12.71
C MET A 307 12.91 -11.63 -13.03
N GLU A 308 14.02 -12.37 -13.13
CA GLU A 308 15.34 -11.82 -13.49
C GLU A 308 15.33 -11.24 -14.92
N PHE A 309 14.70 -11.93 -15.87
CA PHE A 309 14.54 -11.47 -17.25
C PHE A 309 13.76 -10.15 -17.33
N CYS A 310 12.57 -10.09 -16.72
CA CYS A 310 11.73 -8.88 -16.74
C CYS A 310 12.40 -7.73 -15.98
N HIS A 311 13.01 -8.00 -14.83
CA HIS A 311 13.73 -6.98 -14.07
C HIS A 311 14.88 -6.39 -14.89
N ARG A 312 15.71 -7.24 -15.50
CA ARG A 312 16.83 -6.81 -16.34
C ARG A 312 16.38 -6.02 -17.56
N LEU A 313 15.29 -6.45 -18.21
CA LEU A 313 14.70 -5.70 -19.32
C LEU A 313 14.25 -4.31 -18.87
N ASN A 314 13.56 -4.21 -17.73
CA ASN A 314 13.06 -2.95 -17.18
C ASN A 314 14.19 -1.99 -16.77
N GLU A 315 15.28 -2.49 -16.19
CA GLU A 315 16.48 -1.68 -15.93
C GLU A 315 17.05 -1.09 -17.22
N ILE A 316 17.21 -1.92 -18.26
CA ILE A 316 17.73 -1.49 -19.56
C ILE A 316 16.81 -0.44 -20.17
N VAL A 317 15.49 -0.66 -20.19
CA VAL A 317 14.51 0.32 -20.68
C VAL A 317 14.65 1.65 -19.96
N ASN A 318 14.75 1.64 -18.61
CA ASN A 318 14.94 2.85 -17.83
C ASN A 318 16.26 3.55 -18.20
N HIS A 319 17.37 2.82 -18.36
CA HIS A 319 18.63 3.43 -18.79
C HIS A 319 18.53 4.09 -20.17
N PHE A 320 17.82 3.49 -21.12
CA PHE A 320 17.61 4.10 -22.43
C PHE A 320 16.69 5.33 -22.35
N LEU A 321 15.66 5.31 -21.50
CA LEU A 321 14.80 6.47 -21.23
C LEU A 321 15.57 7.63 -20.60
N THR A 322 16.55 7.35 -19.75
CA THR A 322 17.38 8.36 -19.08
C THR A 322 18.67 8.70 -19.83
N GLY A 323 18.97 8.04 -20.95
CA GLY A 323 20.21 8.22 -21.73
C GLY A 323 21.47 7.76 -21.00
N THR A 324 21.36 6.77 -20.11
CA THR A 324 22.44 6.21 -19.29
C THR A 324 22.75 4.76 -19.62
N GLU A 325 22.41 4.28 -20.82
CA GLU A 325 22.65 2.89 -21.23
C GLU A 325 24.14 2.52 -21.28
N SER A 326 24.45 1.28 -20.92
CA SER A 326 25.82 0.77 -20.82
C SER A 326 26.15 -0.27 -21.90
N ALA A 327 27.45 -0.54 -22.08
CA ALA A 327 27.89 -1.64 -22.95
C ALA A 327 27.38 -3.02 -22.49
N ALA A 328 27.15 -3.19 -21.19
CA ALA A 328 26.55 -4.40 -20.62
C ALA A 328 25.08 -4.56 -21.02
N ASP A 329 24.33 -3.45 -21.06
CA ASP A 329 22.93 -3.43 -21.52
C ASP A 329 22.86 -3.86 -22.99
N ILE A 330 23.67 -3.25 -23.85
CA ILE A 330 23.74 -3.61 -25.28
C ILE A 330 24.18 -5.06 -25.46
N SER A 331 25.16 -5.54 -24.68
CA SER A 331 25.58 -6.94 -24.75
C SER A 331 24.48 -7.91 -24.32
N TRP A 332 23.62 -7.53 -23.37
CA TRP A 332 22.51 -8.38 -22.93
C TRP A 332 21.43 -8.45 -24.01
N LEU A 333 21.04 -7.30 -24.58
CA LEU A 333 20.08 -7.21 -25.71
C LEU A 333 20.50 -8.11 -26.89
N LYS A 334 21.78 -8.08 -27.27
CA LYS A 334 22.34 -8.88 -28.37
C LYS A 334 22.43 -10.38 -28.10
N LYS A 335 22.41 -10.79 -26.83
CA LYS A 335 22.58 -12.20 -26.43
C LYS A 335 21.26 -12.85 -26.00
N SER A 336 20.26 -12.05 -25.67
CA SER A 336 18.98 -12.55 -25.19
C SER A 336 18.22 -13.25 -26.31
N THR A 337 17.93 -14.53 -26.12
CA THR A 337 17.20 -15.36 -27.09
C THR A 337 15.70 -15.36 -26.84
N ALA A 338 15.26 -14.95 -25.65
CA ALA A 338 13.86 -14.88 -25.26
C ALA A 338 13.25 -13.47 -25.44
N LEU A 339 14.06 -12.49 -25.84
CA LEU A 339 13.63 -11.11 -25.96
C LEU A 339 13.06 -10.84 -27.35
N SER A 340 11.75 -10.54 -27.41
CA SER A 340 11.09 -10.08 -28.62
C SER A 340 10.97 -8.54 -28.66
N PRO A 341 10.74 -7.95 -29.85
CA PRO A 341 10.33 -6.55 -29.94
C PRO A 341 9.09 -6.24 -29.10
N LYS A 342 8.13 -7.17 -29.00
CA LYS A 342 6.91 -6.94 -28.24
C LYS A 342 7.15 -6.85 -26.73
N ALA A 343 8.07 -7.67 -26.20
CA ALA A 343 8.49 -7.57 -24.81
C ALA A 343 9.13 -6.19 -24.49
N VAL A 344 9.91 -5.64 -25.42
CA VAL A 344 10.50 -4.29 -25.31
C VAL A 344 9.41 -3.22 -25.29
N ASP A 345 8.46 -3.27 -26.22
CA ASP A 345 7.32 -2.34 -26.29
C ASP A 345 6.53 -2.30 -24.97
N ILE A 346 6.16 -3.47 -24.44
CA ILE A 346 5.44 -3.59 -23.17
C ILE A 346 6.25 -2.99 -22.01
N ALA A 347 7.54 -3.28 -21.93
CA ALA A 347 8.41 -2.72 -20.90
C ALA A 347 8.46 -1.18 -20.98
N ILE A 348 8.60 -0.60 -22.18
CA ILE A 348 8.61 0.85 -22.39
C ILE A 348 7.30 1.50 -21.92
N GLN A 349 6.15 0.90 -22.26
CA GLN A 349 4.84 1.42 -21.87
C GLN A 349 4.62 1.47 -20.35
N MET A 350 5.35 0.66 -19.57
CA MET A 350 5.28 0.67 -18.11
C MET A 350 5.98 1.86 -17.45
N PHE A 351 6.95 2.49 -18.13
CA PHE A 351 7.81 3.53 -17.55
C PHE A 351 7.72 4.88 -18.27
N CYS A 352 7.10 4.95 -19.44
CA CYS A 352 6.99 6.17 -20.23
C CYS A 352 5.55 6.38 -20.71
N SER A 353 5.05 7.62 -20.63
CA SER A 353 3.76 8.03 -21.19
C SER A 353 3.88 8.95 -22.42
N ASP A 354 5.09 9.43 -22.73
CA ASP A 354 5.38 10.30 -23.87
C ASP A 354 5.58 9.45 -25.14
N GLU A 355 4.65 9.58 -26.10
CA GLU A 355 4.64 8.73 -27.30
C GLU A 355 5.88 8.92 -28.20
N ASP A 356 6.39 10.15 -28.32
CA ASP A 356 7.59 10.41 -29.14
C ASP A 356 8.82 9.78 -28.50
N LEU A 357 8.94 9.87 -27.16
CA LEU A 357 10.03 9.25 -26.43
C LEU A 357 9.95 7.72 -26.49
N LYS A 358 8.75 7.15 -26.41
CA LYS A 358 8.54 5.69 -26.56
C LYS A 358 9.05 5.19 -27.90
N GLU A 359 8.65 5.82 -29.00
CA GLU A 359 9.02 5.38 -30.36
C GLU A 359 10.53 5.46 -30.59
N ASN A 360 11.17 6.54 -30.11
CA ASN A 360 12.61 6.73 -30.19
C ASN A 360 13.38 5.65 -29.40
N VAL A 361 12.98 5.40 -28.15
CA VAL A 361 13.64 4.38 -27.30
C VAL A 361 13.40 2.98 -27.85
N PHE A 362 12.19 2.68 -28.30
CA PHE A 362 11.85 1.41 -28.93
C PHE A 362 12.75 1.13 -30.14
N SER A 363 12.85 2.07 -31.07
CA SER A 363 13.69 1.94 -32.27
C SER A 363 15.17 1.72 -31.91
N LYS A 364 15.67 2.43 -30.90
CA LYS A 364 17.06 2.32 -30.45
C LYS A 364 17.34 0.95 -29.83
N ILE A 365 16.47 0.43 -28.96
CA ILE A 365 16.63 -0.90 -28.35
C ILE A 365 16.52 -1.99 -29.41
N CYS A 366 15.51 -1.90 -30.29
CA CYS A 366 15.29 -2.89 -31.36
C CYS A 366 16.48 -2.99 -32.33
N SER A 367 17.23 -1.90 -32.56
CA SER A 367 18.46 -1.92 -33.37
C SER A 367 19.59 -2.81 -32.80
N HIS A 368 19.43 -3.29 -31.56
CA HIS A 368 20.40 -4.16 -30.88
C HIS A 368 19.90 -5.60 -30.69
N LEU A 369 18.65 -5.92 -31.05
CA LEU A 369 18.13 -7.27 -30.99
C LEU A 369 18.76 -8.12 -32.11
N LYS A 370 19.01 -9.40 -31.82
CA LYS A 370 19.41 -10.37 -32.86
C LYS A 370 18.16 -10.90 -33.55
N ASP A 371 18.20 -10.95 -34.88
CA ASP A 371 17.27 -11.70 -35.73
C ASP A 371 15.78 -11.28 -35.66
N PHE A 372 15.51 -9.99 -35.42
CA PHE A 372 14.20 -9.35 -35.63
C PHE A 372 14.29 -8.14 -36.54
#